data_AF-V6KVX9-F1
#
_entry.id   AF-V6KVX9-F1
#
_cell.length_a   1.000
_cell.length_b   1.000
_cell.length_c   1.000
_cell.angle_alpha   90.00
_cell.angle_beta   90.00
_cell.angle_gamma   90.00
#
_symmetry.space_group_name_H-M   'P 1'
#
loop_
_entity.id
_entity.type
_entity.pdbx_description
1 polymer ?
#
loop_
_entity_poly.entity_id
_entity_poly.type
_entity_poly.pdbx_seq_one_letter_code
_entity_poly.pdbx_strand_id
1 'polypeptide(L)' 'MAIRTAVVSLQEIFELRWEVLRPGMPRESAVFAEDELGGAFHVAAYDGDCADVLGCGSFYSEPFPGATGGAGEG' A
#
# COMPACT_ATOMS: atom_id res chain seq x y z
N MET A 1 2.42 -18.43 14.95
CA MET A 1 2.01 -17.03 14.85
C MET A 1 1.24 -16.88 13.55
N ALA A 2 -0.06 -16.57 13.63
CA ALA A 2 -0.91 -16.42 12.46
C ALA A 2 -0.98 -14.94 12.10
N ILE A 3 -0.58 -14.59 10.87
CA ILE A 3 -0.69 -13.22 10.38
C ILE A 3 -2.11 -13.00 9.87
N ARG A 4 -2.78 -11.97 10.39
CA ARG A 4 -4.05 -11.49 9.85
C ARG A 4 -3.77 -10.35 8.89
N THR A 5 -4.38 -10.39 7.71
CA THR A 5 -4.38 -9.25 6.78
C THR A 5 -5.77 -8.64 6.67
N ALA A 6 -5.83 -7.34 6.40
CA ALA A 6 -7.07 -6.62 6.13
C ALA A 6 -6.83 -5.48 5.15
N VAL A 7 -7.85 -5.17 4.33
CA VAL A 7 -7.89 -3.91 3.58
C VAL A 7 -8.21 -2.79 4.56
N VAL A 8 -7.42 -1.73 4.54
CA VAL A 8 -7.49 -0.64 5.52
C VAL A 8 -7.35 0.72 4.84
N SER A 9 -7.66 1.79 5.58
CA SER A 9 -7.41 3.16 5.15
C SER A 9 -5.91 3.49 5.15
N LEU A 10 -5.49 4.46 4.35
CA LEU A 10 -4.10 4.96 4.32
C LEU A 10 -3.59 5.33 5.72
N GLN A 11 -4.42 5.98 6.54
CA GLN A 11 -4.05 6.46 7.87
C GLN A 11 -3.55 5.33 8.78
N GLU A 12 -4.08 4.12 8.61
CA GLU A 12 -3.73 2.95 9.42
C GLU A 12 -2.29 2.47 9.16
N ILE A 13 -1.82 2.58 7.91
CA ILE A 13 -0.50 2.10 7.52
C ILE A 13 0.55 3.22 7.41
N PHE A 14 0.11 4.47 7.50
CA PHE A 14 0.95 5.63 7.18
C PHE A 14 2.18 5.70 8.08
N GLU A 15 1.99 5.43 9.38
CA GLU A 15 3.08 5.49 10.35
C GLU A 15 4.16 4.45 10.01
N LEU A 16 3.79 3.17 9.88
CA LEU A 16 4.74 2.10 9.53
C LEU A 16 5.44 2.39 8.19
N ARG A 17 4.68 2.84 7.18
CA ARG A 17 5.22 3.19 5.86
C ARG A 17 6.30 4.28 5.98
N TRP A 18 6.03 5.34 6.74
CA TRP A 18 6.99 6.42 6.96
C TRP A 18 8.21 5.95 7.73
N GLU A 19 8.03 5.26 8.86
CA GLU A 19 9.12 4.76 9.70
C GLU A 19 10.07 3.85 8.94
N VAL A 20 9.54 2.97 8.07
CA VAL A 20 10.33 1.99 7.33
C VAL A 20 10.91 2.56 6.04
N LEU A 21 10.14 3.27 5.22
CA LEU A 21 10.57 3.71 3.89
C LEU A 21 11.27 5.07 3.87
N ARG A 22 11.09 5.89 4.91
CA ARG A 22 11.52 7.29 4.97
C ARG A 22 12.19 7.66 6.31
N PRO A 23 13.07 6.81 6.88
CA PRO A 23 13.69 7.09 8.17
C PRO A 23 14.48 8.40 8.13
N GLY A 24 14.21 9.29 9.09
CA GLY A 24 14.85 10.60 9.22
C GLY A 24 14.36 11.67 8.24
N MET A 25 13.36 11.37 7.40
CA MET A 25 12.74 12.35 6.51
C MET A 25 11.42 12.88 7.12
N PRO A 26 10.92 14.05 6.67
CA PRO A 26 9.60 14.54 7.08
C PRO A 26 8.47 13.56 6.73
N ARG A 27 7.39 13.55 7.51
CA ARG A 27 6.25 12.64 7.31
C ARG A 27 5.65 12.75 5.91
N GLU A 28 5.62 13.95 5.36
CA GLU A 28 5.09 14.27 4.04
C GLU A 28 5.83 13.52 2.92
N SER A 29 7.06 13.08 3.14
CA SER A 29 7.84 12.27 2.18
C SER A 29 7.31 10.85 1.99
N ALA A 30 6.40 10.39 2.85
CA ALA A 30 5.70 9.11 2.76
C ALA A 30 4.30 9.21 2.13
N VAL A 31 3.92 10.42 1.68
CA VAL A 31 2.71 10.64 0.88
C VAL A 31 3.03 10.33 -0.58
N PHE A 32 2.27 9.41 -1.17
CA PHE A 32 2.39 9.05 -2.57
C PHE A 32 1.13 9.54 -3.30
N ALA A 33 1.29 10.20 -4.45
CA ALA A 33 0.16 10.73 -5.22
C ALA A 33 -0.77 9.59 -5.68
N GLU A 34 -0.21 8.40 -5.84
CA GLU A 34 -0.90 7.19 -6.27
C GLU A 34 -1.92 6.67 -5.25
N ASP A 35 -1.80 7.05 -3.97
CA ASP A 35 -2.78 6.70 -2.94
C ASP A 35 -4.17 7.31 -3.22
N GLU A 36 -4.23 8.39 -4.00
CA GLU A 36 -5.48 9.09 -4.37
C GLU A 36 -6.07 8.60 -5.70
N LEU A 37 -5.41 7.66 -6.39
CA LEU A 37 -5.90 7.15 -7.67
C LEU A 37 -7.17 6.30 -7.48
N GLY A 38 -8.08 6.40 -8.45
CA GLY A 38 -9.29 5.59 -8.46
C GLY A 38 -8.96 4.10 -8.45
N GLY A 39 -9.45 3.38 -7.43
CA GLY A 39 -9.20 1.96 -7.25
C GLY A 39 -7.91 1.63 -6.49
N ALA A 40 -7.19 2.62 -5.97
CA ALA A 40 -6.11 2.38 -5.03
C ALA A 40 -6.65 1.77 -3.73
N PHE A 41 -5.89 0.83 -3.14
CA PHE A 41 -6.23 0.22 -1.86
C PHE A 41 -4.97 -0.16 -1.07
N HIS A 42 -5.12 -0.26 0.25
CA HIS A 42 -4.04 -0.56 1.17
C HIS A 42 -4.34 -1.82 1.98
N VAL A 43 -3.31 -2.59 2.27
CA VAL A 43 -3.40 -3.82 3.06
C VAL A 43 -2.46 -3.69 4.25
N ALA A 44 -2.96 -3.94 5.45
CA ALA A 44 -2.16 -4.11 6.65
C ALA A 44 -2.02 -5.59 7.00
N ALA A 45 -0.87 -5.96 7.55
CA ALA A 45 -0.60 -7.24 8.18
C ALA A 45 -0.41 -7.01 9.69
N TYR A 46 -1.14 -7.77 10.49
CA TYR A 46 -1.14 -7.70 11.95
C TYR A 46 -0.62 -9.00 12.54
N ASP A 47 -0.04 -8.92 13.74
CA ASP A 47 0.06 -10.10 14.60
C ASP A 47 -1.35 -10.51 15.05
N GLY A 48 -1.68 -11.80 15.03
CA GLY A 48 -3.03 -12.30 15.28
C GLY A 48 -3.65 -11.84 16.61
N ASP A 49 -2.81 -11.48 17.59
CA ASP A 49 -3.21 -11.06 18.93
C ASP A 49 -2.96 -9.56 19.20
N CYS A 50 -2.29 -8.83 18.30
CA CYS A 50 -1.94 -7.42 18.51
C CYS A 50 -2.55 -6.50 17.44
N ALA A 51 -2.87 -5.26 17.83
CA ALA A 51 -3.38 -4.26 16.91
C ALA A 51 -2.27 -3.59 16.07
N ASP A 52 -1.00 -3.89 16.36
CA ASP A 52 0.12 -3.26 15.67
C ASP A 52 0.27 -3.76 14.23
N VAL A 53 0.43 -2.83 13.31
CA VAL A 53 0.73 -3.12 11.91
C VAL A 53 2.19 -3.54 11.80
N LEU A 54 2.43 -4.79 11.38
CA LEU A 54 3.76 -5.37 11.18
C LEU A 54 4.26 -5.24 9.74
N GLY A 55 3.35 -5.03 8.80
CA GLY A 55 3.64 -4.88 7.38
C GLY A 55 2.51 -4.19 6.66
N CYS A 56 2.81 -3.48 5.58
CA CYS A 56 1.79 -2.88 4.74
C CYS A 56 2.14 -2.99 3.25
N GLY A 57 1.10 -3.07 2.42
CA GLY A 57 1.17 -2.96 0.97
C GLY A 57 0.17 -1.91 0.47
N SER A 58 0.49 -1.25 -0.63
CA SER A 58 -0.40 -0.30 -1.28
C SER A 58 -0.36 -0.55 -2.78
N PHE A 59 -1.54 -0.61 -3.38
CA PHE A 59 -1.72 -1.10 -4.74
C PHE A 59 -2.62 -0.12 -5.48
N TYR A 60 -2.26 0.16 -6.72
CA TYR A 60 -3.06 0.92 -7.67
C TYR A 60 -2.90 0.27 -9.04
N SER A 61 -3.85 0.53 -9.95
CA SER A 61 -3.76 0.02 -11.31
C SER A 61 -2.80 0.89 -12.11
N GLU A 62 -1.73 0.29 -12.61
CA GLU A 62 -0.79 0.93 -13.54
C GLU A 62 -0.61 0.01 -14.76
N PRO A 63 -0.75 0.54 -15.99
CA PRO A 63 -0.40 -0.23 -17.18
C PRO A 63 1.08 -0.63 -17.14
N PHE A 64 1.37 -1.90 -17.42
CA PHE A 64 2.76 -2.36 -17.50
C PHE A 64 3.52 -1.56 -18.58
N PRO A 65 4.67 -0.95 -18.26
CA PRO A 65 5.48 -0.24 -19.24
C PRO A 65 5.93 -1.19 -20.36
N GLY A 66 5.32 -1.07 -21.54
CA GLY A 66 5.59 -1.92 -22.72
C GLY A 66 4.41 -2.74 -23.21
N ALA A 67 3.26 -2.72 -22.52
CA ALA A 67 2.02 -3.22 -23.08
C ALA A 67 1.48 -2.23 -24.12
N THR A 68 1.90 -2.35 -25.38
CA THR A 68 1.15 -1.76 -26.50
C THR A 68 -0.21 -2.44 -26.54
N GLY A 69 -1.28 -1.66 -26.49
CA GLY A 69 -2.66 -2.13 -26.36
C GLY A 69 -2.98 -3.31 -27.27
N GLY A 70 -2.97 -4.51 -26.70
CA GLY A 70 -3.64 -5.65 -27.27
C GLY A 70 -5.10 -5.52 -26.90
N ALA A 71 -5.89 -4.87 -27.76
CA ALA A 71 -7.29 -5.22 -27.87
C ALA A 71 -7.33 -6.72 -28.18
N GLY A 72 -7.60 -7.54 -27.16
CA GLY A 72 -7.97 -8.92 -27.35
C GLY A 72 -9.39 -8.97 -27.90
N GLU A 73 -9.51 -8.82 -29.21
CA GLU A 73 -10.52 -9.57 -29.96
C GLU A 73 -10.02 -11.02 -30.04
N GLY A 74 -10.84 -11.98 -29.60
CA GLY A 74 -10.56 -13.42 -29.66
C GLY A 74 -11.22 -14.20 -28.53
#